data_AF-A0A9E8SM56-F1
#
_entry.id   AF-A0A9E8SM56-F1
#
_cell.length_a   1.000
_cell.length_b   1.000
_cell.length_c   1.000
_cell.angle_alpha   90.00
_cell.angle_beta   90.00
_cell.angle_gamma   90.00
#
_symmetry.space_group_name_H-M   'P 1'
#
loop_
_entity.id
_entity.type
_entity.pdbx_description
1 polymer ?
#
loop_
_entity_poly.entity_id
_entity_poly.type
_entity_poly.pdbx_seq_one_letter_code
_entity_poly.pdbx_strand_id
1 'polypeptide(L)'
;MKTTFTTLFLLLISYVGFCQTYPVDTLYKTGPLSNRINVVILGDGFTKEELPKFTAEARKFADFFLSYEPYNRYKDYFNFFSIPTPSKESGVTNPGTAPDAYTDQPVGKKNTFYSGTFGSSIHRLVTINYAVALNVLASNLPEYDLTVVLINTTFYGGSGGSVAVHTLNEQANLIGVHEIGHTFSQLNDEYWAGSGYGWEAPNMTMDGNPATIKWKNWLNSNGIGIYKHQGDGDAASWHKPTQGTCLMEFLNQQFCAVCREATTEKILSLVMPVEKLEPDAEGTIMLDGPKTFKLHLINPVPNTVQVDWVLDGKAVTGGSGEITLSPDDINGFGVLSATVFDSTSMSRKSNIRDVRSWKFEWNLQSNSPQVFKIRASADSICLGREATLTASGCPGTISWATGEIGKSITIKPNATTSYEASCKVDGQATSKISKTITVLPLPTATASNTGPYFEGATITLTASGGTEYAWSGPRGFTANTQSASIPQAFKGSSGIYEVNVTDVNGCMAKAMTEVKVDPILAVGNRQEEWVQVSPNPAKDYVKVTTKLPGESQIVIFNQAGKKLASRIFTRQTELKLNAGSGLFIYKFSNGSKQMSGKLIVE
;
A
#
# COMPACT_ATOMS: atom_id res chain seq x y z
N MET A 1 -16.63 -35.89 17.25
CA MET A 1 -17.40 -36.68 18.23
C MET A 1 -16.86 -36.40 19.61
N LYS A 2 -17.64 -35.71 20.44
CA LYS A 2 -17.32 -35.46 21.85
C LYS A 2 -17.69 -36.71 22.65
N THR A 3 -16.73 -37.37 23.28
CA THR A 3 -16.97 -38.42 24.27
C THR A 3 -16.43 -37.96 25.61
N THR A 4 -17.37 -37.87 26.56
CA THR A 4 -17.21 -37.66 27.99
C THR A 4 -16.17 -38.59 28.61
N PHE A 5 -15.21 -38.03 29.34
CA PHE A 5 -14.22 -38.77 30.13
C PHE A 5 -14.72 -38.94 31.56
N THR A 6 -14.85 -40.20 31.98
CA THR A 6 -15.17 -40.61 33.36
C THR A 6 -13.91 -40.56 34.22
N THR A 7 -14.05 -39.98 35.40
CA THR A 7 -13.03 -39.79 36.43
C THR A 7 -12.53 -41.14 36.99
N LEU A 8 -11.22 -41.36 37.02
CA LEU A 8 -10.59 -42.38 37.88
C LEU A 8 -9.42 -41.75 38.64
N PHE A 9 -9.53 -41.81 39.96
CA PHE A 9 -8.61 -41.26 40.96
C PHE A 9 -7.29 -42.05 40.92
N LEU A 10 -6.15 -41.39 40.69
CA LEU A 10 -4.82 -41.97 40.90
C LEU A 10 -4.03 -41.08 41.87
N LEU A 11 -3.44 -41.73 42.87
CA LEU A 11 -2.67 -41.13 43.96
C LEU A 11 -1.62 -40.12 43.48
N LEU A 12 -1.61 -38.97 44.17
CA LEU A 12 -0.56 -37.96 44.10
C LEU A 12 0.82 -38.55 44.46
N ILE A 13 1.73 -38.51 43.50
CA ILE A 13 3.10 -38.06 43.78
C ILE A 13 3.17 -36.63 43.23
N SER A 14 2.99 -35.65 44.12
CA SER A 14 3.21 -34.25 43.79
C SER A 14 4.70 -34.02 43.61
N TYR A 15 5.21 -34.23 42.39
CA TYR A 15 6.37 -33.46 41.96
C TYR A 15 5.89 -32.02 41.83
N VAL A 16 6.27 -31.18 42.79
CA VAL A 16 6.22 -29.73 42.63
C VAL A 16 7.29 -29.39 41.59
N GLY A 17 6.97 -29.60 40.32
CA GLY A 17 7.75 -29.05 39.22
C GLY A 17 7.57 -27.54 39.30
N PHE A 18 8.58 -26.84 39.84
CA PHE A 18 8.67 -25.40 39.68
C PHE A 18 8.78 -25.11 38.19
N CYS A 19 7.65 -24.84 37.56
CA CYS A 19 7.59 -24.31 36.21
C CYS A 19 8.16 -22.89 36.28
N GLN A 20 9.34 -22.69 35.70
CA GLN A 20 10.01 -21.39 35.74
C GLN A 20 9.26 -20.42 34.81
N THR A 21 8.58 -19.46 35.42
CA THR A 21 7.85 -18.42 34.69
C THR A 21 8.74 -17.21 34.46
N TYR A 22 8.62 -16.63 33.27
CA TYR A 22 9.32 -15.44 32.82
C TYR A 22 8.30 -14.38 32.41
N PRO A 23 8.63 -13.09 32.51
CA PRO A 23 7.76 -12.07 31.95
C PRO A 23 7.64 -12.28 30.44
N VAL A 24 6.43 -12.13 29.92
CA VAL A 24 6.16 -12.13 28.47
C VAL A 24 5.92 -10.69 28.05
N ASP A 25 6.90 -10.09 27.39
CA ASP A 25 6.81 -8.73 26.91
C ASP A 25 6.04 -8.70 25.59
N THR A 26 5.05 -7.82 25.49
CA THR A 26 4.29 -7.62 24.25
C THR A 26 4.96 -6.54 23.41
N LEU A 27 5.46 -6.91 22.22
CA LEU A 27 6.04 -5.98 21.26
C LEU A 27 4.96 -5.43 20.31
N TYR A 28 4.08 -6.31 19.83
CA TYR A 28 2.91 -5.95 19.04
C TYR A 28 1.74 -6.86 19.38
N LYS A 29 0.54 -6.29 19.52
CA LYS A 29 -0.70 -7.04 19.68
C LYS A 29 -1.79 -6.43 18.80
N THR A 30 -2.06 -7.10 17.68
CA THR A 30 -2.99 -6.65 16.63
C THR A 30 -4.36 -7.33 16.74
N GLY A 31 -4.48 -8.35 17.60
CA GLY A 31 -5.74 -9.02 17.89
C GLY A 31 -5.62 -10.16 18.90
N PRO A 32 -6.65 -11.02 19.02
CA PRO A 32 -6.66 -12.16 19.94
C PRO A 32 -5.60 -13.20 19.52
N LEU A 33 -5.04 -13.92 20.50
CA LEU A 33 -4.04 -14.96 20.26
C LEU A 33 -4.60 -16.08 19.37
N SER A 34 -5.88 -16.40 19.51
CA SER A 34 -6.56 -17.45 18.75
C SER A 34 -6.75 -17.17 17.25
N ASN A 35 -6.54 -15.93 16.80
CA ASN A 35 -6.71 -15.54 15.40
C ASN A 35 -5.60 -14.59 14.91
N ARG A 36 -4.38 -14.83 15.39
CA ARG A 36 -3.15 -14.16 14.94
C ARG A 36 -2.03 -15.18 14.94
N ILE A 37 -1.04 -14.97 14.09
CA ILE A 37 0.22 -15.70 14.14
C ILE A 37 1.04 -15.10 15.29
N ASN A 38 1.18 -15.84 16.37
CA ASN A 38 1.89 -15.38 17.56
C ASN A 38 3.37 -15.73 17.42
N VAL A 39 4.17 -14.70 17.13
CA VAL A 39 5.63 -14.80 17.02
C VAL A 39 6.25 -14.56 18.39
N VAL A 40 7.05 -15.50 18.87
CA VAL A 40 7.75 -15.40 20.15
C VAL A 40 9.25 -15.35 19.92
N ILE A 41 9.86 -14.25 20.38
CA ILE A 41 11.29 -14.01 20.30
C ILE A 41 11.94 -14.35 21.65
N LEU A 42 12.89 -15.27 21.65
CA LEU A 42 13.68 -15.69 22.80
C LEU A 42 15.12 -15.15 22.67
N GLY A 43 15.82 -14.99 23.78
CA GLY A 43 17.20 -14.52 23.80
C GLY A 43 18.14 -15.54 24.43
N ASP A 44 19.22 -15.90 23.74
CA ASP A 44 20.31 -16.69 24.30
C ASP A 44 21.62 -15.91 24.35
N GLY A 45 22.41 -16.15 25.39
CA GLY A 45 23.70 -15.49 25.58
C GLY A 45 23.60 -14.04 26.06
N PHE A 46 22.43 -13.58 26.50
CA PHE A 46 22.25 -12.28 27.15
C PHE A 46 22.23 -12.50 28.66
N THR A 47 23.20 -11.91 29.37
CA THR A 47 23.19 -11.84 30.84
C THR A 47 22.03 -10.98 31.34
N LYS A 48 21.77 -10.99 32.65
CA LYS A 48 20.71 -10.18 33.26
C LYS A 48 20.88 -8.69 32.95
N GLU A 49 22.12 -8.22 32.93
CA GLU A 49 22.50 -6.83 32.64
C GLU A 49 22.35 -6.48 31.14
N GLU A 50 22.36 -7.49 30.26
CA GLU A 50 22.19 -7.34 28.81
C GLU A 50 20.74 -7.55 28.34
N LEU A 51 19.80 -7.87 29.23
CA LEU A 51 18.38 -8.00 28.84
C LEU A 51 17.81 -6.75 28.14
N PRO A 52 18.17 -5.51 28.53
CA PRO A 52 17.76 -4.33 27.75
C PRO A 52 18.26 -4.35 26.30
N LYS A 53 19.47 -4.88 26.04
CA LYS A 53 20.00 -5.08 24.68
C LYS A 53 19.16 -6.11 23.93
N PHE A 54 18.82 -7.22 24.57
CA PHE A 54 17.92 -8.22 23.99
C PHE A 54 16.58 -7.62 23.59
N THR A 55 15.92 -6.87 24.49
CA THR A 55 14.64 -6.21 24.19
C THR A 55 14.75 -5.28 22.98
N ALA A 56 15.85 -4.51 22.87
CA ALA A 56 16.08 -3.64 21.72
C ALA A 56 16.25 -4.41 20.41
N GLU A 57 17.03 -5.50 20.41
CA GLU A 57 17.22 -6.33 19.22
C GLU A 57 15.95 -7.10 18.84
N ALA A 58 15.18 -7.61 19.80
CA ALA A 58 13.88 -8.23 19.55
C ALA A 58 12.89 -7.25 18.92
N ARG A 59 12.84 -6.01 19.41
CA ARG A 59 12.03 -4.93 18.84
C ARG A 59 12.45 -4.62 17.41
N LYS A 60 13.75 -4.42 17.18
CA LYS A 60 14.35 -4.15 15.86
C LYS A 60 14.09 -5.28 14.86
N PHE A 61 14.19 -6.53 15.28
CA PHE A 61 13.88 -7.67 14.43
C PHE A 61 12.40 -7.73 14.06
N ALA A 62 11.49 -7.57 15.03
CA ALA A 62 10.05 -7.55 14.77
C ALA A 62 9.64 -6.41 13.82
N ASP A 63 10.28 -5.24 13.92
CA ASP A 63 10.08 -4.12 12.95
C ASP A 63 10.53 -4.49 11.55
N PHE A 64 11.72 -5.06 11.44
CA PHE A 64 12.24 -5.50 10.16
C PHE A 64 11.35 -6.58 9.52
N PHE A 65 10.96 -7.59 10.29
CA PHE A 65 10.08 -8.67 9.84
C PHE A 65 8.79 -8.11 9.25
N LEU A 66 8.11 -7.23 9.99
CA LEU A 66 6.87 -6.60 9.54
C LEU A 66 7.08 -5.64 8.36
N SER A 67 8.30 -5.20 8.08
CA SER A 67 8.61 -4.40 6.88
C SER A 67 8.88 -5.24 5.63
N TYR A 68 9.16 -6.54 5.80
CA TYR A 68 9.61 -7.44 4.74
C TYR A 68 8.43 -8.11 4.01
N GLU A 69 8.45 -8.16 2.68
CA GLU A 69 7.38 -8.79 1.88
C GLU A 69 7.53 -10.33 1.87
N PRO A 70 6.46 -11.12 2.15
CA PRO A 70 5.04 -10.74 2.15
C PRO A 70 4.45 -10.35 3.51
N TYR A 71 5.20 -10.44 4.61
CA TYR A 71 4.69 -10.13 5.96
C TYR A 71 4.17 -8.70 6.08
N ASN A 72 4.79 -7.75 5.38
CA ASN A 72 4.37 -6.36 5.35
C ASN A 72 2.97 -6.11 4.76
N ARG A 73 2.44 -7.07 3.99
CA ARG A 73 1.07 -7.03 3.45
C ARG A 73 0.04 -7.46 4.50
N TYR A 74 0.46 -8.24 5.48
CA TYR A 74 -0.40 -8.89 6.48
C TYR A 74 0.01 -8.50 7.91
N LYS A 75 0.50 -7.28 8.14
CA LYS A 75 1.03 -6.87 9.46
C LYS A 75 0.05 -7.13 10.60
N ASP A 76 -1.23 -6.86 10.36
CA ASP A 76 -2.30 -7.04 11.34
C ASP A 76 -2.68 -8.50 11.59
N TYR A 77 -2.02 -9.47 10.92
CA TYR A 77 -2.21 -10.89 11.13
C TYR A 77 -1.23 -11.46 12.17
N PHE A 78 -0.30 -10.64 12.68
CA PHE A 78 0.74 -11.08 13.60
C PHE A 78 0.62 -10.41 14.96
N ASN A 79 0.89 -11.19 16.00
CA ASN A 79 1.29 -10.68 17.31
C ASN A 79 2.78 -10.97 17.52
N PHE A 80 3.47 -10.10 18.26
CA PHE A 80 4.87 -10.29 18.63
C PHE A 80 5.04 -10.19 20.12
N PHE A 81 5.71 -11.20 20.68
CA PHE A 81 6.09 -11.30 22.07
C PHE A 81 7.58 -11.57 22.19
N SER A 82 8.17 -11.16 23.32
CA SER A 82 9.52 -11.58 23.69
C SER A 82 9.55 -12.13 25.10
N ILE A 83 10.40 -13.14 25.33
CA ILE A 83 10.61 -13.73 26.65
C ILE A 83 12.10 -13.59 27.00
N PRO A 84 12.46 -12.69 27.93
CA PRO A 84 13.84 -12.50 28.34
C PRO A 84 14.29 -13.63 29.27
N THR A 85 15.17 -14.48 28.77
CA THR A 85 15.77 -15.60 29.52
C THR A 85 17.24 -15.33 29.83
N PRO A 86 17.56 -14.88 31.06
CA PRO A 86 18.93 -14.47 31.40
C PRO A 86 19.89 -15.67 31.39
N SER A 87 20.92 -15.56 30.55
CA SER A 87 22.06 -16.48 30.49
C SER A 87 23.05 -16.21 31.63
N LYS A 88 23.80 -17.24 32.04
CA LYS A 88 24.86 -17.09 33.06
C LYS A 88 26.10 -16.39 32.51
N GLU A 89 26.39 -16.58 31.22
CA GLU A 89 27.48 -15.92 30.52
C GLU A 89 26.99 -15.22 29.25
N SER A 90 27.66 -14.10 28.92
CA SER A 90 27.46 -13.39 27.65
C SER A 90 28.14 -14.14 26.50
N GLY A 91 27.51 -14.16 25.34
CA GLY A 91 28.06 -14.71 24.11
C GLY A 91 27.42 -16.05 23.70
N VAL A 92 28.18 -16.85 22.97
CA VAL A 92 27.76 -18.15 22.43
C VAL A 92 28.93 -19.12 22.49
N THR A 93 28.65 -20.42 22.59
CA THR A 93 29.70 -21.43 22.49
C THR A 93 30.26 -21.50 21.06
N ASN A 94 31.58 -21.59 20.94
CA ASN A 94 32.26 -21.87 19.67
C ASN A 94 33.22 -23.05 19.89
N PRO A 95 32.95 -24.23 19.30
CA PRO A 95 33.83 -25.39 19.40
C PRO A 95 35.21 -25.17 18.75
N GLY A 96 35.32 -24.27 17.76
CA GLY A 96 36.57 -24.01 17.03
C GLY A 96 37.01 -25.16 16.11
N THR A 97 36.13 -26.11 15.80
CA THR A 97 36.47 -27.30 15.00
C THR A 97 35.99 -27.22 13.54
N ALA A 98 35.15 -26.25 13.21
CA ALA A 98 34.62 -26.12 11.86
C ALA A 98 35.71 -25.65 10.88
N PRO A 99 35.84 -26.29 9.71
CA PRO A 99 36.90 -25.98 8.74
C PRO A 99 36.74 -24.58 8.11
N ASP A 100 35.53 -24.01 8.14
CA ASP A 100 35.18 -22.68 7.61
C ASP A 100 35.07 -21.60 8.71
N ALA A 101 35.64 -21.84 9.91
CA ALA A 101 35.57 -20.90 11.02
C ALA A 101 36.35 -19.60 10.77
N TYR A 102 35.81 -18.48 11.26
CA TYR A 102 36.53 -17.21 11.25
C TYR A 102 37.75 -17.27 12.18
N THR A 103 38.90 -16.79 11.71
CA THR A 103 40.17 -16.88 12.43
C THR A 103 40.22 -16.01 13.69
N ASP A 104 39.42 -14.95 13.73
CA ASP A 104 39.32 -13.99 14.83
C ASP A 104 38.18 -14.31 15.82
N GLN A 105 37.37 -15.34 15.53
CA GLN A 105 36.26 -15.68 16.40
C GLN A 105 36.72 -16.40 17.67
N PRO A 106 36.34 -15.92 18.87
CA PRO A 106 36.72 -16.56 20.13
C PRO A 106 36.25 -18.02 20.19
N VAL A 107 37.16 -18.94 20.50
CA VAL A 107 36.88 -20.36 20.76
C VAL A 107 36.68 -20.56 22.25
N GLY A 108 35.63 -21.29 22.63
CA GLY A 108 35.34 -21.58 24.02
C GLY A 108 33.90 -21.97 24.27
N LYS A 109 33.65 -22.53 25.46
CA LYS A 109 32.32 -22.89 25.94
C LYS A 109 31.70 -21.73 26.71
N LYS A 110 30.42 -21.46 26.48
CA LYS A 110 29.61 -20.48 27.21
C LYS A 110 28.42 -21.16 27.86
N ASN A 111 28.16 -20.82 29.12
CA ASN A 111 27.00 -21.26 29.88
C ASN A 111 25.79 -20.35 29.58
N THR A 112 25.22 -20.54 28.39
CA THR A 112 24.03 -19.79 27.95
C THR A 112 22.75 -20.57 28.29
N PHE A 113 21.63 -19.86 28.35
CA PHE A 113 20.35 -20.40 28.80
C PHE A 113 19.87 -21.58 27.94
N TYR A 114 19.94 -21.42 26.63
CA TYR A 114 19.57 -22.44 25.64
C TYR A 114 20.77 -23.21 25.10
N SER A 115 21.97 -23.05 25.68
CA SER A 115 23.19 -23.73 25.22
C SER A 115 23.54 -23.47 23.75
N GLY A 116 23.29 -22.25 23.27
CA GLY A 116 23.64 -21.79 21.94
C GLY A 116 25.09 -22.09 21.57
N THR A 117 25.29 -22.67 20.39
CA THR A 117 26.60 -23.05 19.88
C THR A 117 26.69 -22.91 18.36
N PHE A 118 27.84 -22.46 17.88
CA PHE A 118 28.25 -22.66 16.48
C PHE A 118 28.48 -24.14 16.20
N GLY A 119 28.32 -24.53 14.94
CA GLY A 119 28.42 -25.89 14.47
C GLY A 119 29.85 -26.39 14.41
N SER A 120 30.03 -27.70 14.62
CA SER A 120 31.36 -28.32 14.61
C SER A 120 31.91 -28.60 13.21
N SER A 121 31.04 -28.63 12.19
CA SER A 121 31.39 -28.96 10.79
C SER A 121 31.05 -27.85 9.80
N ILE A 122 30.07 -27.02 10.13
CA ILE A 122 29.68 -25.82 9.38
C ILE A 122 29.66 -24.70 10.39
N HIS A 123 30.62 -23.79 10.30
CA HIS A 123 30.83 -22.77 11.30
C HIS A 123 29.59 -21.90 11.49
N ARG A 124 28.99 -21.43 10.39
CA ARG A 124 27.81 -20.54 10.40
C ARG A 124 26.52 -21.19 10.91
N LEU A 125 26.48 -22.50 11.10
CA LEU A 125 25.30 -23.19 11.62
C LEU A 125 25.22 -22.93 13.13
N VAL A 126 24.22 -22.16 13.57
CA VAL A 126 24.06 -21.83 15.00
C VAL A 126 22.85 -22.56 15.55
N THR A 127 23.06 -23.42 16.54
CA THR A 127 22.00 -24.26 17.11
C THR A 127 21.83 -23.99 18.59
N ILE A 128 20.68 -24.38 19.12
CA ILE A 128 20.33 -24.31 20.54
C ILE A 128 19.77 -25.66 21.01
N ASN A 129 19.59 -25.79 22.32
CA ASN A 129 18.79 -26.86 22.90
C ASN A 129 17.28 -26.59 22.70
N TYR A 130 16.73 -27.15 21.62
CA TYR A 130 15.31 -26.99 21.26
C TYR A 130 14.35 -27.42 22.37
N ALA A 131 14.66 -28.48 23.12
CA ALA A 131 13.77 -28.98 24.17
C ALA A 131 13.59 -27.94 25.30
N VAL A 132 14.66 -27.22 25.64
CA VAL A 132 14.59 -26.14 26.63
C VAL A 132 13.77 -24.96 26.11
N ALA A 133 13.95 -24.57 24.84
CA ALA A 133 13.15 -23.51 24.23
C ALA A 133 11.64 -23.85 24.21
N LEU A 134 11.29 -25.07 23.77
CA LEU A 134 9.91 -25.54 23.74
C LEU A 134 9.28 -25.61 25.14
N ASN A 135 10.05 -26.01 26.16
CA ASN A 135 9.58 -25.99 27.55
C ASN A 135 9.30 -24.57 28.05
N VAL A 136 10.15 -23.59 27.73
CA VAL A 136 9.91 -22.18 28.07
C VAL A 136 8.63 -21.68 27.41
N LEU A 137 8.44 -21.96 26.12
CA LEU A 137 7.24 -21.55 25.39
C LEU A 137 5.97 -22.16 25.99
N ALA A 138 5.95 -23.48 26.19
CA ALA A 138 4.81 -24.19 26.78
C ALA A 138 4.44 -23.66 28.18
N SER A 139 5.44 -23.20 28.94
CA SER A 139 5.26 -22.69 30.30
C SER A 139 4.78 -21.24 30.38
N ASN A 140 5.04 -20.43 29.34
CA ASN A 140 4.90 -18.97 29.42
C ASN A 140 3.94 -18.40 28.37
N LEU A 141 3.90 -18.96 27.16
CA LEU A 141 2.98 -18.57 26.10
C LEU A 141 2.73 -19.77 25.17
N PRO A 142 1.84 -20.72 25.55
CA PRO A 142 1.62 -21.95 24.79
C PRO A 142 0.91 -21.74 23.46
N GLU A 143 0.24 -20.60 23.26
CA GLU A 143 -0.43 -20.21 22.01
C GLU A 143 0.55 -19.56 21.01
N TYR A 144 1.74 -20.15 20.82
CA TYR A 144 2.74 -19.65 19.87
C TYR A 144 2.65 -20.39 18.53
N ASP A 145 2.95 -19.69 17.43
CA ASP A 145 2.93 -20.25 16.07
C ASP A 145 4.32 -20.25 15.42
N LEU A 146 5.16 -19.27 15.79
CA LEU A 146 6.50 -19.08 15.26
C LEU A 146 7.46 -18.70 16.38
N THR A 147 8.56 -19.44 16.51
CA THR A 147 9.62 -19.15 17.48
C THR A 147 10.87 -18.65 16.78
N VAL A 148 11.43 -17.57 17.30
CA VAL A 148 12.71 -17.01 16.87
C VAL A 148 13.63 -16.90 18.07
N VAL A 149 14.90 -17.27 17.94
CA VAL A 149 15.90 -17.16 19.01
C VAL A 149 17.04 -16.26 18.53
N LEU A 150 17.28 -15.19 19.27
CA LEU A 150 18.40 -14.27 19.05
C LEU A 150 19.60 -14.74 19.85
N ILE A 151 20.75 -14.88 19.21
CA ILE A 151 22.01 -15.30 19.84
C ILE A 151 22.93 -14.10 19.99
N ASN A 152 23.33 -13.76 21.21
CA ASN A 152 24.14 -12.58 21.54
C ASN A 152 25.59 -12.67 21.03
N THR A 153 25.80 -12.55 19.72
CA THR A 153 27.11 -12.50 19.08
C THR A 153 27.01 -11.74 17.76
N THR A 154 28.05 -11.01 17.37
CA THR A 154 28.10 -10.28 16.09
C THR A 154 28.66 -11.11 14.94
N PHE A 155 29.18 -12.30 15.23
CA PHE A 155 29.66 -13.23 14.21
C PHE A 155 28.48 -13.83 13.44
N TYR A 156 28.66 -13.99 12.13
CA TYR A 156 27.63 -14.47 11.22
C TYR A 156 27.21 -15.91 11.54
N GLY A 157 25.90 -16.14 11.60
CA GLY A 157 25.34 -17.48 11.69
C GLY A 157 23.85 -17.51 11.99
N GLY A 158 23.24 -18.67 11.72
CA GLY A 158 21.83 -18.95 11.90
C GLY A 158 21.50 -20.42 11.65
N SER A 159 20.23 -20.78 11.89
CA SER A 159 19.66 -22.06 11.48
C SER A 159 18.13 -22.00 11.44
N GLY A 160 17.55 -22.64 10.45
CA GLY A 160 16.13 -22.94 10.37
C GLY A 160 15.80 -24.34 10.91
N GLY A 161 14.51 -24.63 11.02
CA GLY A 161 13.99 -25.90 11.57
C GLY A 161 12.69 -25.67 12.30
N SER A 162 12.44 -26.36 13.42
CA SER A 162 11.28 -26.09 14.27
C SER A 162 11.32 -24.72 14.96
N VAL A 163 12.51 -24.11 15.03
CA VAL A 163 12.77 -22.79 15.58
C VAL A 163 13.75 -22.08 14.64
N ALA A 164 13.49 -20.80 14.34
CA ALA A 164 14.43 -19.97 13.60
C ALA A 164 15.46 -19.38 14.57
N VAL A 165 16.74 -19.54 14.29
CA VAL A 165 17.83 -19.06 15.14
C VAL A 165 18.71 -18.13 14.31
N HIS A 166 19.03 -16.95 14.84
CA HIS A 166 20.03 -16.10 14.19
C HIS A 166 20.83 -15.29 15.19
N THR A 167 22.04 -14.92 14.78
CA THR A 167 22.98 -14.08 15.52
C THR A 167 22.61 -12.59 15.42
N LEU A 168 23.39 -11.71 16.05
CA LEU A 168 23.30 -10.25 15.96
C LEU A 168 24.30 -9.65 14.95
N ASN A 169 24.68 -10.42 13.93
CA ASN A 169 25.50 -9.92 12.83
C ASN A 169 24.84 -8.71 12.11
N GLU A 170 25.61 -7.95 11.34
CA GLU A 170 25.06 -6.82 10.56
C GLU A 170 23.94 -7.22 9.59
N GLN A 171 23.95 -8.47 9.09
CA GLN A 171 22.90 -9.04 8.24
C GLN A 171 21.84 -9.84 9.03
N ALA A 172 21.87 -9.81 10.38
CA ALA A 172 21.05 -10.63 11.28
C ALA A 172 19.57 -10.67 10.90
N ASN A 173 19.00 -9.52 10.57
CA ASN A 173 17.59 -9.40 10.24
C ASN A 173 17.23 -10.16 8.94
N LEU A 174 18.11 -10.13 7.94
CA LEU A 174 17.95 -10.89 6.69
C LEU A 174 18.14 -12.39 6.92
N ILE A 175 19.13 -12.76 7.74
CA ILE A 175 19.34 -14.15 8.18
C ILE A 175 18.06 -14.64 8.88
N GLY A 176 17.54 -13.90 9.85
CA GLY A 176 16.34 -14.27 10.58
C GLY A 176 15.13 -14.50 9.68
N VAL A 177 14.90 -13.65 8.67
CA VAL A 177 13.81 -13.88 7.70
C VAL A 177 14.08 -15.08 6.78
N HIS A 178 15.33 -15.33 6.40
CA HIS A 178 15.73 -16.54 5.67
C HIS A 178 15.43 -17.81 6.48
N GLU A 179 15.85 -17.84 7.75
CA GLU A 179 15.61 -18.99 8.63
C GLU A 179 14.11 -19.21 8.91
N ILE A 180 13.33 -18.13 9.03
CA ILE A 180 11.87 -18.23 9.11
C ILE A 180 11.27 -18.79 7.82
N GLY A 181 11.91 -18.60 6.66
CA GLY A 181 11.53 -19.26 5.41
C GLY A 181 11.45 -20.78 5.58
N HIS A 182 12.45 -21.38 6.23
CA HIS A 182 12.44 -22.80 6.59
C HIS A 182 11.38 -23.10 7.67
N THR A 183 11.41 -22.37 8.78
CA THR A 183 10.60 -22.67 9.98
C THR A 183 9.10 -22.49 9.76
N PHE A 184 8.71 -21.40 9.11
CA PHE A 184 7.31 -21.03 8.94
C PHE A 184 6.75 -21.52 7.60
N SER A 185 7.49 -21.30 6.52
CA SER A 185 7.01 -21.50 5.14
C SER A 185 7.45 -22.81 4.51
N GLN A 186 8.25 -23.63 5.23
CA GLN A 186 8.76 -24.91 4.74
C GLN A 186 9.53 -24.80 3.42
N LEU A 187 10.30 -23.73 3.27
CA LEU A 187 11.16 -23.51 2.10
C LEU A 187 12.49 -24.24 2.26
N ASN A 188 13.15 -24.54 1.15
CA ASN A 188 14.55 -24.99 1.13
C ASN A 188 15.49 -23.88 0.73
N ASP A 189 16.77 -24.09 1.02
CA ASP A 189 17.83 -23.30 0.42
C ASP A 189 17.81 -23.47 -1.10
N GLU A 190 17.91 -22.35 -1.81
CA GLU A 190 18.08 -22.32 -3.26
C GLU A 190 19.58 -22.42 -3.66
N TYR A 191 20.51 -22.28 -2.70
CA TYR A 191 21.86 -22.81 -2.86
C TYR A 191 21.89 -24.30 -2.47
N TRP A 192 22.83 -25.07 -3.01
CA TRP A 192 22.93 -26.48 -2.65
C TRP A 192 23.62 -26.65 -1.29
N ALA A 193 22.85 -26.97 -0.25
CA ALA A 193 23.35 -27.18 1.11
C ALA A 193 23.89 -28.62 1.36
N GLY A 194 23.73 -29.53 0.40
CA GLY A 194 24.12 -30.94 0.51
C GLY A 194 22.92 -31.90 0.51
N SER A 195 23.17 -33.16 0.17
CA SER A 195 22.11 -34.17 -0.02
C SER A 195 21.23 -34.41 1.21
N GLY A 196 21.77 -34.25 2.42
CA GLY A 196 21.02 -34.39 3.67
C GLY A 196 19.99 -33.28 3.94
N TYR A 197 20.05 -32.18 3.18
CA TYR A 197 19.18 -31.01 3.35
C TYR A 197 18.20 -30.83 2.18
N GLY A 198 18.31 -31.65 1.14
CA GLY A 198 17.41 -31.59 -0.02
C GLY A 198 16.15 -32.43 0.18
N TRP A 199 14.98 -31.80 0.02
CA TRP A 199 13.68 -32.47 0.06
C TRP A 199 12.63 -31.73 -0.76
N GLU A 200 11.47 -32.35 -1.00
CA GLU A 200 10.37 -31.76 -1.78
C GLU A 200 9.70 -30.59 -1.03
N ALA A 201 10.03 -29.37 -1.42
CA ALA A 201 9.56 -28.12 -0.82
C ALA A 201 8.86 -27.24 -1.87
N PRO A 202 8.09 -26.20 -1.49
CA PRO A 202 7.45 -25.31 -2.47
C PRO A 202 8.40 -24.70 -3.50
N ASN A 203 9.65 -24.42 -3.11
CA ASN A 203 10.69 -23.83 -3.94
C ASN A 203 11.80 -24.83 -4.35
N MET A 204 11.62 -26.13 -4.16
CA MET A 204 12.63 -27.13 -4.55
C MET A 204 12.00 -28.50 -4.83
N THR A 205 12.34 -29.12 -5.96
CA THR A 205 11.75 -30.42 -6.38
C THR A 205 12.63 -31.20 -7.36
N MET A 206 12.52 -32.52 -7.34
CA MET A 206 13.09 -33.39 -8.38
C MET A 206 12.26 -33.38 -9.67
N ASP A 207 11.00 -32.93 -9.64
CA ASP A 207 10.15 -32.83 -10.83
C ASP A 207 10.54 -31.63 -11.71
N GLY A 208 11.25 -31.91 -12.80
CA GLY A 208 11.63 -30.91 -13.80
C GLY A 208 10.59 -30.66 -14.89
N ASN A 209 9.41 -31.30 -14.85
CA ASN A 209 8.42 -31.19 -15.91
C ASN A 209 7.61 -29.87 -15.80
N PRO A 210 7.65 -28.99 -16.82
CA PRO A 210 6.92 -27.71 -16.79
C PRO A 210 5.40 -27.83 -16.52
N ALA A 211 4.77 -28.97 -16.83
CA ALA A 211 3.34 -29.17 -16.65
C ALA A 211 2.93 -29.56 -15.21
N THR A 212 3.85 -30.14 -14.44
CA THR A 212 3.56 -30.72 -13.11
C THR A 212 4.37 -30.08 -11.99
N ILE A 213 5.46 -29.37 -12.33
CA ILE A 213 6.30 -28.68 -11.35
C ILE A 213 5.48 -27.76 -10.44
N LYS A 214 5.88 -27.69 -9.17
CA LYS A 214 5.09 -27.03 -8.11
C LYS A 214 4.78 -25.56 -8.40
N TRP A 215 5.68 -24.84 -9.07
CA TRP A 215 5.51 -23.44 -9.44
C TRP A 215 5.15 -23.22 -10.91
N LYS A 216 4.53 -24.20 -11.58
CA LYS A 216 4.13 -24.10 -12.98
C LYS A 216 3.36 -22.82 -13.34
N ASN A 217 2.52 -22.32 -12.42
CA ASN A 217 1.71 -21.11 -12.60
C ASN A 217 2.53 -19.80 -12.58
N TRP A 218 3.83 -19.88 -12.27
CA TRP A 218 4.77 -18.78 -12.26
C TRP A 218 5.78 -18.82 -13.41
N LEU A 219 5.82 -19.88 -14.24
CA LEU A 219 6.80 -20.03 -15.32
C LEU A 219 6.72 -18.94 -16.41
N ASN A 220 5.62 -18.20 -16.50
CA ASN A 220 5.47 -17.03 -17.37
C ASN A 220 5.96 -15.72 -16.73
N SER A 221 6.47 -15.77 -15.50
CA SER A 221 6.92 -14.59 -14.76
C SER A 221 8.41 -14.38 -14.96
N ASN A 222 8.81 -13.12 -15.16
CA ASN A 222 10.21 -12.79 -15.34
C ASN A 222 11.05 -13.26 -14.14
N GLY A 223 12.16 -13.94 -14.41
CA GLY A 223 13.08 -14.46 -13.39
C GLY A 223 12.65 -15.77 -12.71
N ILE A 224 11.50 -16.35 -13.06
CA ILE A 224 11.09 -17.69 -12.60
C ILE A 224 11.29 -18.70 -13.74
N GLY A 225 11.96 -19.81 -13.43
CA GLY A 225 12.26 -20.88 -14.38
C GLY A 225 12.38 -22.23 -13.70
N ILE A 226 13.01 -23.18 -14.39
CA ILE A 226 13.31 -24.52 -13.88
C ILE A 226 14.83 -24.67 -13.91
N TYR A 227 15.50 -24.20 -12.86
CA TYR A 227 16.95 -24.19 -12.79
C TYR A 227 17.42 -25.38 -11.98
N LYS A 228 18.45 -26.09 -12.47
CA LYS A 228 19.09 -27.15 -11.68
C LYS A 228 20.00 -26.54 -10.62
N HIS A 229 20.11 -27.18 -9.47
CA HIS A 229 21.19 -26.84 -8.54
C HIS A 229 22.55 -27.10 -9.20
N GLN A 230 23.52 -26.23 -8.91
CA GLN A 230 24.88 -26.37 -9.45
C GLN A 230 25.61 -27.54 -8.76
N GLY A 231 26.25 -28.41 -9.55
CA GLY A 231 27.02 -29.56 -9.07
C GLY A 231 26.75 -30.85 -9.85
N ASP A 232 27.52 -31.90 -9.58
CA ASP A 232 27.32 -33.24 -10.12
C ASP A 232 26.52 -34.13 -9.14
N GLY A 233 26.03 -35.28 -9.63
CA GLY A 233 25.36 -36.28 -8.79
C GLY A 233 23.96 -35.85 -8.32
N ASP A 234 23.68 -36.02 -7.02
CA ASP A 234 22.36 -35.77 -6.42
C ASP A 234 21.89 -34.32 -6.63
N ALA A 235 22.80 -33.33 -6.51
CA ALA A 235 22.49 -31.92 -6.71
C ALA A 235 21.82 -31.64 -8.08
N ALA A 236 22.31 -32.29 -9.15
CA ALA A 236 21.82 -32.08 -10.51
C ALA A 236 20.42 -32.65 -10.77
N SER A 237 19.88 -33.45 -9.84
CA SER A 237 18.52 -33.99 -9.91
C SER A 237 17.46 -33.03 -9.35
N TRP A 238 17.87 -32.04 -8.56
CA TRP A 238 16.99 -31.07 -7.93
C TRP A 238 16.89 -29.77 -8.74
N HIS A 239 15.68 -29.21 -8.76
CA HIS A 239 15.35 -27.96 -9.43
C HIS A 239 14.86 -26.92 -8.43
N LYS A 240 15.10 -25.65 -8.77
CA LYS A 240 14.70 -24.44 -8.03
C LYS A 240 14.09 -23.39 -8.96
N PRO A 241 13.29 -22.45 -8.44
CA PRO A 241 12.56 -21.50 -9.26
C PRO A 241 13.41 -20.35 -9.78
N THR A 242 14.53 -20.00 -9.14
CA THR A 242 15.35 -18.86 -9.54
C THR A 242 16.85 -19.17 -9.58
N GLN A 243 17.61 -18.24 -10.19
CA GLN A 243 19.07 -18.26 -10.17
C GLN A 243 19.57 -16.88 -9.72
N GLY A 244 19.94 -16.77 -8.45
CA GLY A 244 20.58 -15.61 -7.84
C GLY A 244 19.67 -14.44 -7.49
N THR A 245 18.35 -14.64 -7.47
CA THR A 245 17.36 -13.57 -7.23
C THR A 245 16.38 -13.89 -6.10
N CYS A 246 16.72 -14.86 -5.23
CA CYS A 246 15.93 -15.25 -4.07
C CYS A 246 16.71 -15.11 -2.77
N LEU A 247 16.05 -14.67 -1.69
CA LEU A 247 16.58 -14.67 -0.33
C LEU A 247 17.05 -16.07 0.11
N MET A 248 16.39 -17.13 -0.36
CA MET A 248 16.78 -18.51 -0.09
C MET A 248 18.09 -18.90 -0.78
N GLU A 249 18.64 -18.06 -1.66
CA GLU A 249 19.96 -18.26 -2.28
C GLU A 249 20.98 -17.23 -1.78
N PHE A 250 20.61 -15.95 -1.74
CA PHE A 250 21.48 -14.84 -1.34
C PHE A 250 20.76 -13.83 -0.46
N LEU A 251 21.36 -13.47 0.68
CA LEU A 251 20.76 -12.58 1.68
C LEU A 251 20.48 -11.15 1.19
N ASN A 252 21.11 -10.70 0.09
CA ASN A 252 20.86 -9.37 -0.47
C ASN A 252 19.67 -9.32 -1.44
N GLN A 253 18.90 -10.40 -1.55
CA GLN A 253 17.72 -10.52 -2.42
C GLN A 253 16.42 -10.57 -1.61
N GLN A 254 15.30 -10.31 -2.28
CA GLN A 254 13.97 -10.59 -1.73
C GLN A 254 13.61 -12.08 -1.90
N PHE A 255 12.63 -12.60 -1.15
CA PHE A 255 11.99 -13.87 -1.53
C PHE A 255 11.52 -13.82 -2.99
N CYS A 256 11.79 -14.87 -3.77
CA CYS A 256 11.24 -15.00 -5.11
C CYS A 256 9.71 -15.15 -5.07
N ALA A 257 9.05 -15.02 -6.22
CA ALA A 257 7.57 -15.10 -6.29
C ALA A 257 7.02 -16.43 -5.73
N VAL A 258 7.74 -17.54 -5.93
CA VAL A 258 7.36 -18.87 -5.44
C VAL A 258 7.47 -18.95 -3.91
N CYS A 259 8.54 -18.43 -3.34
CA CYS A 259 8.71 -18.34 -1.88
C CYS A 259 7.63 -17.43 -1.26
N ARG A 260 7.36 -16.26 -1.87
CA ARG A 260 6.31 -15.35 -1.41
C ARG A 260 4.92 -15.98 -1.47
N GLU A 261 4.61 -16.77 -2.49
CA GLU A 261 3.35 -17.51 -2.59
C GLU A 261 3.23 -18.50 -1.42
N ALA A 262 4.24 -19.34 -1.21
CA ALA A 262 4.24 -20.33 -0.13
C ALA A 262 4.05 -19.69 1.25
N THR A 263 4.79 -18.61 1.54
CA THR A 263 4.65 -17.84 2.77
C THR A 263 3.27 -17.22 2.90
N THR A 264 2.73 -16.60 1.84
CA THR A 264 1.39 -16.00 1.85
C THR A 264 0.31 -17.03 2.11
N GLU A 265 0.37 -18.20 1.45
CA GLU A 265 -0.59 -19.29 1.71
C GLU A 265 -0.52 -19.78 3.15
N LYS A 266 0.69 -19.85 3.72
CA LYS A 266 0.85 -20.23 5.12
C LYS A 266 0.19 -19.22 6.05
N ILE A 267 0.39 -17.91 5.82
CA ILE A 267 -0.27 -16.85 6.61
C ILE A 267 -1.79 -16.99 6.56
N LEU A 268 -2.34 -17.09 5.35
CA LEU A 268 -3.79 -17.16 5.13
C LEU A 268 -4.41 -18.46 5.66
N SER A 269 -3.64 -19.54 5.79
CA SER A 269 -4.11 -20.78 6.41
C SER A 269 -4.23 -20.71 7.93
N LEU A 270 -3.58 -19.75 8.57
CA LEU A 270 -3.50 -19.63 10.03
C LEU A 270 -4.40 -18.54 10.61
N VAL A 271 -4.86 -17.58 9.79
CA VAL A 271 -5.65 -16.44 10.25
C VAL A 271 -6.93 -16.31 9.44
N MET A 272 -8.06 -16.26 10.14
CA MET A 272 -9.36 -15.96 9.57
C MET A 272 -9.49 -14.43 9.38
N PRO A 273 -9.74 -13.93 8.15
CA PRO A 273 -9.85 -12.49 7.89
C PRO A 273 -11.13 -11.87 8.44
N VAL A 274 -12.05 -12.66 9.01
CA VAL A 274 -13.27 -12.19 9.65
C VAL A 274 -13.13 -12.41 11.16
N GLU A 275 -12.99 -11.32 11.90
CA GLU A 275 -12.78 -11.35 13.35
C GLU A 275 -14.09 -11.48 14.12
N LYS A 276 -15.16 -10.88 13.59
CA LYS A 276 -16.48 -10.88 14.24
C LYS A 276 -17.60 -10.67 13.23
N LEU A 277 -18.75 -11.26 13.52
CA LEU A 277 -20.03 -11.02 12.84
C LEU A 277 -20.93 -10.16 13.73
N GLU A 278 -21.63 -9.20 13.14
CA GLU A 278 -22.64 -8.39 13.83
C GLU A 278 -23.90 -8.23 12.96
N PRO A 279 -25.08 -8.75 13.38
CA PRO A 279 -25.24 -9.69 14.47
C PRO A 279 -24.47 -11.00 14.23
N ASP A 280 -24.25 -11.74 15.30
CA ASP A 280 -23.81 -13.12 15.28
C ASP A 280 -24.74 -13.99 14.42
N ALA A 281 -24.16 -15.02 13.78
CA ALA A 281 -24.87 -15.94 12.88
C ALA A 281 -25.60 -17.07 13.62
N GLU A 282 -25.94 -16.88 14.90
CA GLU A 282 -26.60 -17.89 15.72
C GLU A 282 -28.12 -17.68 15.76
N GLY A 283 -28.87 -18.76 15.57
CA GLY A 283 -30.33 -18.76 15.61
C GLY A 283 -30.99 -18.04 14.43
N THR A 284 -32.23 -17.60 14.64
CA THR A 284 -33.02 -16.86 13.65
C THR A 284 -33.06 -15.39 14.03
N ILE A 285 -32.69 -14.52 13.09
CA ILE A 285 -32.71 -13.08 13.27
C ILE A 285 -34.04 -12.53 12.77
N MET A 286 -34.77 -11.89 13.70
CA MET A 286 -35.97 -11.13 13.36
C MET A 286 -35.60 -9.81 12.68
N LEU A 287 -36.18 -9.58 11.50
CA LEU A 287 -36.22 -8.30 10.81
C LEU A 287 -37.56 -7.63 11.13
N ASP A 288 -37.60 -6.86 12.22
CA ASP A 288 -38.72 -5.98 12.62
C ASP A 288 -38.53 -4.53 12.15
N GLY A 289 -37.35 -4.22 11.61
CA GLY A 289 -36.99 -2.98 10.94
C GLY A 289 -35.71 -3.16 10.10
N PRO A 290 -35.18 -2.10 9.48
CA PRO A 290 -33.87 -2.16 8.84
C PRO A 290 -32.80 -2.60 9.84
N LYS A 291 -32.05 -3.64 9.49
CA LYS A 291 -30.97 -4.22 10.29
C LYS A 291 -29.72 -4.35 9.44
N THR A 292 -28.61 -3.84 9.97
CA THR A 292 -27.30 -3.93 9.35
C THR A 292 -26.59 -5.21 9.81
N PHE A 293 -26.06 -5.94 8.84
CA PHE A 293 -25.18 -7.09 9.01
C PHE A 293 -23.78 -6.64 8.63
N LYS A 294 -22.81 -6.87 9.52
CA LYS A 294 -21.45 -6.35 9.43
C LYS A 294 -20.45 -7.44 9.73
N LEU A 295 -19.39 -7.45 8.93
CA LEU A 295 -18.20 -8.26 9.06
C LEU A 295 -17.09 -7.35 9.57
N HIS A 296 -16.50 -7.69 10.71
CA HIS A 296 -15.29 -7.04 11.22
C HIS A 296 -14.10 -7.70 10.54
N LEU A 297 -13.64 -7.10 9.43
CA LEU A 297 -12.58 -7.66 8.58
C LEU A 297 -11.20 -7.20 9.02
N ILE A 298 -10.22 -8.10 8.94
CA ILE A 298 -8.79 -7.80 9.04
C ILE A 298 -8.28 -7.65 7.61
N ASN A 299 -7.99 -6.41 7.20
CA ASN A 299 -7.64 -6.12 5.81
C ASN A 299 -6.12 -6.11 5.61
N PRO A 300 -5.59 -6.79 4.58
CA PRO A 300 -4.20 -6.64 4.18
C PRO A 300 -3.92 -5.27 3.54
N VAL A 301 -2.64 -4.98 3.25
CA VAL A 301 -2.18 -3.71 2.68
C VAL A 301 -1.42 -3.93 1.35
N PRO A 302 -2.00 -3.55 0.19
CA PRO A 302 -3.33 -2.98 -0.01
C PRO A 302 -4.44 -3.99 0.29
N ASN A 303 -5.67 -3.51 0.47
CA ASN A 303 -6.80 -4.38 0.76
C ASN A 303 -7.12 -5.27 -0.45
N THR A 304 -6.98 -6.58 -0.27
CA THR A 304 -7.32 -7.61 -1.25
C THR A 304 -8.50 -8.48 -0.81
N VAL A 305 -9.07 -8.23 0.37
CA VAL A 305 -10.24 -8.95 0.88
C VAL A 305 -11.50 -8.43 0.18
N GLN A 306 -12.29 -9.36 -0.36
CA GLN A 306 -13.53 -9.13 -1.06
C GLN A 306 -14.68 -9.84 -0.32
N VAL A 307 -15.88 -9.28 -0.41
CA VAL A 307 -17.09 -9.84 0.21
C VAL A 307 -18.21 -9.92 -0.82
N ASP A 308 -18.69 -11.12 -1.07
CA ASP A 308 -19.84 -11.40 -1.92
C ASP A 308 -21.07 -11.67 -1.04
N TRP A 309 -22.10 -10.82 -1.14
CA TRP A 309 -23.37 -10.96 -0.42
C TRP A 309 -24.44 -11.63 -1.29
N VAL A 310 -25.14 -12.61 -0.72
CA VAL A 310 -26.19 -13.36 -1.39
C VAL A 310 -27.40 -13.51 -0.47
N LEU A 311 -28.58 -13.09 -0.91
CA LEU A 311 -29.86 -13.26 -0.23
C LEU A 311 -30.74 -14.25 -1.01
N ASP A 312 -31.17 -15.33 -0.37
CA ASP A 312 -31.99 -16.40 -0.99
C ASP A 312 -31.42 -16.93 -2.31
N GLY A 313 -30.09 -17.12 -2.34
CA GLY A 313 -29.37 -17.60 -3.52
C GLY A 313 -29.16 -16.55 -4.62
N LYS A 314 -29.57 -15.29 -4.42
CA LYS A 314 -29.36 -14.20 -5.38
C LYS A 314 -28.34 -13.19 -4.87
N ALA A 315 -27.40 -12.82 -5.73
CA ALA A 315 -26.43 -11.78 -5.42
C ALA A 315 -27.15 -10.45 -5.10
N VAL A 316 -26.72 -9.77 -4.05
CA VAL A 316 -27.23 -8.47 -3.63
C VAL A 316 -26.09 -7.48 -3.50
N THR A 317 -26.37 -6.20 -3.78
CA THR A 317 -25.37 -5.14 -3.65
C THR A 317 -25.21 -4.78 -2.18
N GLY A 318 -24.07 -5.15 -1.60
CA GLY A 318 -23.64 -4.73 -0.26
C GLY A 318 -22.36 -3.88 -0.32
N GLY A 319 -21.99 -3.30 0.82
CA GLY A 319 -20.67 -2.69 1.01
C GLY A 319 -19.58 -3.74 1.20
N SER A 320 -18.32 -3.30 1.24
CA SER A 320 -17.12 -4.15 1.34
C SER A 320 -17.01 -4.97 2.65
N GLY A 321 -17.95 -4.80 3.58
CA GLY A 321 -18.04 -5.58 4.82
C GLY A 321 -19.36 -5.42 5.55
N GLU A 322 -20.37 -4.77 4.95
CA GLU A 322 -21.68 -4.61 5.58
C GLU A 322 -22.81 -4.53 4.56
N ILE A 323 -23.99 -4.96 4.96
CA ILE A 323 -25.23 -4.85 4.19
C ILE A 323 -26.38 -4.53 5.15
N THR A 324 -27.31 -3.66 4.74
CA THR A 324 -28.52 -3.39 5.50
C THR A 324 -29.71 -4.03 4.80
N LEU A 325 -30.39 -4.94 5.49
CA LEU A 325 -31.62 -5.55 5.03
C LEU A 325 -32.80 -4.99 5.81
N SER A 326 -33.96 -4.95 5.18
CA SER A 326 -35.23 -4.58 5.76
C SER A 326 -36.21 -5.74 5.76
N PRO A 327 -37.30 -5.66 6.54
CA PRO A 327 -38.28 -6.74 6.65
C PRO A 327 -38.89 -7.19 5.32
N ASP A 328 -38.92 -6.33 4.31
CA ASP A 328 -39.54 -6.60 3.00
C ASP A 328 -38.58 -7.14 1.94
N ASP A 329 -37.29 -7.24 2.28
CA ASP A 329 -36.30 -7.83 1.39
C ASP A 329 -36.43 -9.37 1.39
N ILE A 330 -37.14 -9.95 2.37
CA ILE A 330 -37.45 -11.38 2.50
C ILE A 330 -38.96 -11.64 2.52
N ASN A 331 -39.38 -12.86 2.16
CA ASN A 331 -40.80 -13.27 2.18
C ASN A 331 -41.10 -14.21 3.36
N GLY A 332 -41.26 -13.64 4.55
CA GLY A 332 -41.46 -14.37 5.80
C GLY A 332 -40.16 -14.96 6.34
N PHE A 333 -39.47 -15.77 5.54
CA PHE A 333 -38.13 -16.31 5.85
C PHE A 333 -37.15 -15.99 4.73
N GLY A 334 -35.87 -15.90 5.08
CA GLY A 334 -34.79 -15.79 4.10
C GLY A 334 -33.45 -16.23 4.67
N VAL A 335 -32.49 -16.46 3.79
CA VAL A 335 -31.10 -16.78 4.17
C VAL A 335 -30.19 -15.75 3.54
N LEU A 336 -29.54 -14.95 4.38
CA LEU A 336 -28.44 -14.09 3.96
C LEU A 336 -27.14 -14.86 4.10
N SER A 337 -26.28 -14.80 3.11
CA SER A 337 -24.91 -15.32 3.20
C SER A 337 -23.89 -14.29 2.74
N ALA A 338 -22.73 -14.30 3.39
CA ALA A 338 -21.55 -13.54 3.01
C ALA A 338 -20.41 -14.51 2.73
N THR A 339 -19.78 -14.40 1.55
CA THR A 339 -18.55 -15.12 1.23
C THR A 339 -17.39 -14.14 1.20
N VAL A 340 -16.44 -14.31 2.10
CA VAL A 340 -15.23 -13.49 2.20
C VAL A 340 -14.08 -14.20 1.49
N PHE A 341 -13.34 -13.50 0.64
CA PHE A 341 -12.25 -14.06 -0.17
C PHE A 341 -11.04 -13.10 -0.23
N ASP A 342 -9.82 -13.61 0.02
CA ASP A 342 -8.60 -12.83 -0.23
C ASP A 342 -8.10 -13.05 -1.68
N SER A 343 -8.21 -11.99 -2.47
CA SER A 343 -7.84 -11.92 -3.90
C SER A 343 -6.37 -11.62 -4.17
N THR A 344 -5.49 -11.68 -3.16
CA THR A 344 -4.07 -11.34 -3.26
C THR A 344 -3.39 -11.97 -4.49
N SER A 345 -2.72 -11.14 -5.28
CA SER A 345 -1.99 -11.58 -6.48
C SER A 345 -0.66 -12.28 -6.16
N MET A 346 -0.30 -12.37 -4.87
CA MET A 346 0.90 -13.09 -4.42
C MET A 346 0.76 -14.61 -4.49
N SER A 347 -0.44 -15.13 -4.78
CA SER A 347 -0.64 -16.53 -5.14
C SER A 347 -1.38 -16.67 -6.45
N ARG A 348 -0.97 -17.66 -7.23
CA ARG A 348 -1.55 -18.08 -8.50
C ARG A 348 -2.00 -19.54 -8.46
N LYS A 349 -2.22 -20.12 -7.28
CA LYS A 349 -2.80 -21.47 -7.19
C LYS A 349 -4.18 -21.50 -7.85
N SER A 350 -4.49 -22.58 -8.56
CA SER A 350 -5.76 -22.69 -9.31
C SER A 350 -6.99 -22.86 -8.41
N ASN A 351 -6.79 -23.38 -7.20
CA ASN A 351 -7.84 -23.67 -6.21
C ASN A 351 -7.95 -22.61 -5.10
N ILE A 352 -7.45 -21.37 -5.31
CA ILE A 352 -7.45 -20.32 -4.26
C ILE A 352 -8.85 -20.02 -3.73
N ARG A 353 -9.90 -20.09 -4.56
CA ARG A 353 -11.28 -19.85 -4.10
C ARG A 353 -11.79 -20.95 -3.16
N ASP A 354 -11.25 -22.16 -3.24
CA ASP A 354 -11.68 -23.25 -2.36
C ASP A 354 -11.04 -23.15 -0.97
N VAL A 355 -9.80 -22.62 -0.91
CA VAL A 355 -8.99 -22.62 0.32
C VAL A 355 -8.91 -21.27 1.01
N ARG A 356 -9.35 -20.19 0.36
CA ARG A 356 -9.34 -18.81 0.90
C ARG A 356 -10.72 -18.17 0.91
N SER A 357 -11.78 -18.96 0.91
CA SER A 357 -13.15 -18.45 1.02
C SER A 357 -13.77 -18.87 2.34
N TRP A 358 -14.34 -17.90 3.06
CA TRP A 358 -15.07 -18.12 4.29
C TRP A 358 -16.51 -17.69 4.11
N LYS A 359 -17.45 -18.63 4.28
CA LYS A 359 -18.88 -18.38 4.11
C LYS A 359 -19.58 -18.33 5.46
N PHE A 360 -20.38 -17.30 5.67
CA PHE A 360 -21.22 -17.10 6.85
C PHE A 360 -22.68 -16.99 6.41
N GLU A 361 -23.60 -17.53 7.20
CA GLU A 361 -25.03 -17.56 6.86
C GLU A 361 -25.87 -17.12 8.06
N TRP A 362 -26.83 -16.22 7.82
CA TRP A 362 -27.83 -15.79 8.79
C TRP A 362 -29.21 -16.28 8.33
N ASN A 363 -29.90 -16.97 9.23
CA ASN A 363 -31.32 -17.29 9.04
C ASN A 363 -32.16 -16.09 9.47
N LEU A 364 -33.03 -15.63 8.58
CA LEU A 364 -33.82 -14.42 8.76
C LEU A 364 -35.31 -14.75 8.83
N GLN A 365 -36.03 -14.00 9.66
CA GLN A 365 -37.48 -14.05 9.71
C GLN A 365 -38.06 -12.63 9.77
N SER A 366 -39.15 -12.38 9.05
CA SER A 366 -39.87 -11.12 9.03
C SER A 366 -41.36 -11.38 9.30
N ASN A 367 -41.91 -10.63 10.25
CA ASN A 367 -43.36 -10.62 10.53
C ASN A 367 -44.06 -9.44 9.85
N SER A 368 -43.34 -8.67 9.04
CA SER A 368 -43.91 -7.54 8.31
C SER A 368 -44.91 -8.05 7.27
N PRO A 369 -46.16 -7.56 7.24
CA PRO A 369 -47.09 -7.90 6.18
C PRO A 369 -46.46 -7.58 4.82
N GLN A 370 -46.55 -8.49 3.86
CA GLN A 370 -46.13 -8.24 2.47
C GLN A 370 -47.05 -7.18 1.86
N VAL A 371 -46.70 -5.89 2.03
CA VAL A 371 -47.42 -4.77 1.43
C VAL A 371 -46.70 -4.35 0.16
N PHE A 372 -47.44 -4.26 -0.95
CA PHE A 372 -46.88 -3.83 -2.23
C PHE A 372 -46.31 -2.41 -2.12
N LYS A 373 -45.00 -2.24 -2.37
CA LYS A 373 -44.31 -0.95 -2.28
C LYS A 373 -43.14 -0.83 -3.26
N ILE A 374 -42.68 0.40 -3.52
CA ILE A 374 -41.50 0.72 -4.33
C ILE A 374 -40.44 1.37 -3.43
N ARG A 375 -39.20 0.88 -3.51
CA ARG A 375 -38.00 1.50 -2.95
C ARG A 375 -37.12 2.04 -4.07
N ALA A 376 -36.43 3.14 -3.82
CA ALA A 376 -35.46 3.72 -4.76
C ALA A 376 -34.06 3.66 -4.16
N SER A 377 -33.05 3.45 -5.01
CA SER A 377 -31.63 3.54 -4.58
C SER A 377 -31.25 4.94 -4.11
N ALA A 378 -31.97 5.97 -4.59
CA ALA A 378 -31.90 7.35 -4.11
C ALA A 378 -33.24 8.05 -4.38
N ASP A 379 -33.72 8.85 -3.43
CA ASP A 379 -34.95 9.64 -3.58
C ASP A 379 -34.73 10.94 -4.38
N SER A 380 -33.47 11.33 -4.55
CA SER A 380 -33.04 12.48 -5.36
C SER A 380 -31.74 12.15 -6.07
N ILE A 381 -31.64 12.49 -7.36
CA ILE A 381 -30.46 12.29 -8.18
C ILE A 381 -30.15 13.55 -8.99
N CYS A 382 -28.88 13.80 -9.30
CA CYS A 382 -28.50 14.89 -10.21
C CYS A 382 -28.88 14.56 -11.66
N LEU A 383 -29.21 15.59 -12.44
CA LEU A 383 -29.53 15.45 -13.86
C LEU A 383 -28.49 14.58 -14.61
N GLY A 384 -28.97 13.59 -15.35
CA GLY A 384 -28.13 12.64 -16.10
C GLY A 384 -27.57 11.47 -15.28
N ARG A 385 -27.90 11.37 -13.98
CA ARG A 385 -27.63 10.18 -13.15
C ARG A 385 -28.77 9.17 -13.21
N GLU A 386 -28.47 7.95 -12.78
CA GLU A 386 -29.41 6.83 -12.76
C GLU A 386 -29.82 6.50 -11.32
N ALA A 387 -31.01 5.93 -11.17
CA ALA A 387 -31.49 5.31 -9.94
C ALA A 387 -32.12 3.95 -10.24
N THR A 388 -32.06 3.04 -9.28
CA THR A 388 -32.74 1.74 -9.37
C THR A 388 -34.00 1.79 -8.52
N LEU A 389 -35.14 1.44 -9.12
CA LEU A 389 -36.40 1.23 -8.41
C LEU A 389 -36.62 -0.26 -8.21
N THR A 390 -36.95 -0.66 -6.99
CA THR A 390 -37.24 -2.05 -6.62
C THR A 390 -38.63 -2.13 -5.99
N ALA A 391 -39.51 -2.91 -6.61
CA ALA A 391 -40.84 -3.19 -6.10
C ALA A 391 -40.85 -4.52 -5.31
N SER A 392 -41.46 -4.50 -4.13
CA SER A 392 -41.55 -5.64 -3.20
C SER A 392 -42.98 -5.80 -2.68
N GLY A 393 -43.28 -6.90 -1.99
CA GLY A 393 -44.59 -7.14 -1.39
C GLY A 393 -45.70 -7.50 -2.38
N CYS A 394 -45.38 -7.81 -3.64
CA CYS A 394 -46.32 -8.32 -4.62
C CYS A 394 -46.25 -9.85 -4.70
N PRO A 395 -47.33 -10.60 -4.37
CA PRO A 395 -47.36 -12.05 -4.51
C PRO A 395 -47.59 -12.52 -5.96
N GLY A 396 -47.81 -11.59 -6.89
CA GLY A 396 -48.05 -11.85 -8.31
C GLY A 396 -46.99 -11.26 -9.24
N THR A 397 -47.38 -10.96 -10.48
CA THR A 397 -46.51 -10.36 -11.49
C THR A 397 -46.40 -8.84 -11.28
N ILE A 398 -45.17 -8.33 -11.26
CA ILE A 398 -44.89 -6.89 -11.22
C ILE A 398 -44.65 -6.38 -12.64
N SER A 399 -45.36 -5.32 -13.03
CA SER A 399 -45.14 -4.57 -14.27
C SER A 399 -45.03 -3.08 -13.99
N TRP A 400 -44.14 -2.39 -14.70
CA TRP A 400 -43.92 -0.95 -14.57
C TRP A 400 -44.66 -0.20 -15.67
N ALA A 401 -45.13 1.03 -15.39
CA ALA A 401 -45.79 1.87 -16.39
C ALA A 401 -44.87 2.27 -17.56
N THR A 402 -43.56 2.10 -17.39
CA THR A 402 -42.53 2.24 -18.43
C THR A 402 -42.50 1.07 -19.43
N GLY A 403 -43.19 -0.04 -19.13
CA GLY A 403 -43.38 -1.20 -20.01
C GLY A 403 -42.60 -2.46 -19.58
N GLU A 404 -41.63 -2.33 -18.68
CA GLU A 404 -40.81 -3.43 -18.19
C GLU A 404 -41.58 -4.31 -17.19
N ILE A 405 -41.21 -5.60 -17.16
CA ILE A 405 -41.72 -6.60 -16.21
C ILE A 405 -40.57 -7.04 -15.31
N GLY A 406 -40.81 -7.14 -14.01
CA GLY A 406 -39.80 -7.60 -13.05
C GLY A 406 -39.78 -6.79 -11.76
N LYS A 407 -39.01 -7.27 -10.79
CA LYS A 407 -38.91 -6.65 -9.45
C LYS A 407 -38.16 -5.33 -9.45
N SER A 408 -37.32 -5.05 -10.44
CA SER A 408 -36.50 -3.84 -10.48
C SER A 408 -36.35 -3.26 -11.87
N ILE A 409 -36.25 -1.94 -11.96
CA ILE A 409 -35.90 -1.19 -13.17
C ILE A 409 -34.81 -0.16 -12.87
N THR A 410 -33.96 0.14 -13.85
CA THR A 410 -33.02 1.25 -13.79
C THR A 410 -33.58 2.41 -14.60
N ILE A 411 -33.65 3.59 -13.99
CA ILE A 411 -34.23 4.79 -14.58
C ILE A 411 -33.18 5.89 -14.75
N LYS A 412 -33.36 6.73 -15.77
CA LYS A 412 -32.53 7.92 -16.02
C LYS A 412 -33.42 9.13 -16.36
N PRO A 413 -34.20 9.64 -15.39
CA PRO A 413 -35.11 10.75 -15.64
C PRO A 413 -34.35 12.05 -15.98
N ASN A 414 -34.86 12.79 -16.96
CA ASN A 414 -34.35 14.13 -17.31
C ASN A 414 -35.04 15.27 -16.52
N ALA A 415 -36.08 14.93 -15.75
CA ALA A 415 -36.83 15.83 -14.87
C ALA A 415 -37.48 15.01 -13.75
N THR A 416 -37.86 15.63 -12.64
CA THR A 416 -38.58 14.96 -11.54
C THR A 416 -39.77 14.18 -12.07
N THR A 417 -39.76 12.86 -11.90
CA THR A 417 -40.71 11.93 -12.53
C THR A 417 -41.28 10.97 -11.50
N SER A 418 -42.58 10.68 -11.61
CA SER A 418 -43.26 9.65 -10.82
C SER A 418 -43.34 8.35 -11.60
N TYR A 419 -42.85 7.27 -11.00
CA TYR A 419 -42.83 5.93 -11.59
C TYR A 419 -43.88 5.05 -10.90
N GLU A 420 -44.77 4.45 -11.70
CA GLU A 420 -45.83 3.56 -11.21
C GLU A 420 -45.45 2.09 -11.44
N ALA A 421 -45.65 1.26 -10.41
CA ALA A 421 -45.60 -0.20 -10.50
C ALA A 421 -46.99 -0.78 -10.23
N SER A 422 -47.33 -1.84 -10.96
CA SER A 422 -48.56 -2.61 -10.82
C SER A 422 -48.24 -4.03 -10.35
N CYS A 423 -49.01 -4.54 -9.40
CA CYS A 423 -48.99 -5.91 -8.92
C CYS A 423 -50.25 -6.64 -9.39
N LYS A 424 -50.09 -7.65 -10.24
CA LYS A 424 -51.18 -8.48 -10.75
C LYS A 424 -51.11 -9.89 -10.18
N VAL A 425 -52.13 -10.26 -9.41
CA VAL A 425 -52.34 -11.62 -8.89
C VAL A 425 -53.54 -12.22 -9.62
N ASP A 426 -53.47 -13.49 -10.01
CA ASP A 426 -54.56 -14.11 -10.76
C ASP A 426 -55.86 -14.14 -9.94
N GLY A 427 -56.97 -13.79 -10.57
CA GLY A 427 -58.29 -13.67 -9.92
C GLY A 427 -58.45 -12.51 -8.91
N GLN A 428 -57.45 -11.63 -8.72
CA GLN A 428 -57.54 -10.47 -7.83
C GLN A 428 -57.43 -9.13 -8.60
N ALA A 429 -57.93 -8.06 -7.99
CA ALA A 429 -57.77 -6.72 -8.54
C ALA A 429 -56.28 -6.29 -8.54
N THR A 430 -55.84 -5.70 -9.64
CA THR A 430 -54.47 -5.17 -9.77
C THR A 430 -54.24 -4.04 -8.78
N SER A 431 -53.22 -4.17 -7.93
CA SER A 431 -52.78 -3.09 -7.03
C SER A 431 -51.74 -2.20 -7.71
N LYS A 432 -51.79 -0.89 -7.47
CA LYS A 432 -50.88 0.10 -8.07
C LYS A 432 -50.32 1.04 -7.02
N ILE A 433 -49.06 1.42 -7.21
CA ILE A 433 -48.33 2.35 -6.32
C ILE A 433 -47.37 3.19 -7.16
N SER A 434 -47.01 4.37 -6.66
CA SER A 434 -46.08 5.27 -7.33
C SER A 434 -44.93 5.68 -6.42
N LYS A 435 -43.75 5.91 -7.01
CA LYS A 435 -42.58 6.51 -6.36
C LYS A 435 -42.08 7.68 -7.20
N THR A 436 -42.01 8.85 -6.60
CA THR A 436 -41.42 10.05 -7.22
C THR A 436 -39.92 10.08 -6.99
N ILE A 437 -39.17 10.37 -8.04
CA ILE A 437 -37.73 10.58 -8.02
C ILE A 437 -37.44 12.01 -8.42
N THR A 438 -36.81 12.75 -7.50
CA THR A 438 -36.49 14.16 -7.70
C THR A 438 -35.20 14.28 -8.52
N VAL A 439 -35.26 15.05 -9.62
CA VAL A 439 -34.06 15.34 -10.42
C VAL A 439 -33.56 16.74 -10.07
N LEU A 440 -32.36 16.78 -9.49
CA LEU A 440 -31.69 18.01 -9.10
C LEU A 440 -30.92 18.59 -10.31
N PRO A 441 -31.04 19.90 -10.57
CA PRO A 441 -30.29 20.53 -11.65
C PRO A 441 -28.78 20.48 -11.36
N LEU A 442 -27.96 20.52 -12.41
CA LEU A 442 -26.51 20.70 -12.24
C LEU A 442 -26.17 22.16 -11.90
N PRO A 443 -25.09 22.42 -11.15
CA PRO A 443 -24.64 23.79 -10.92
C PRO A 443 -24.24 24.50 -12.22
N THR A 444 -24.40 25.83 -12.23
CA THR A 444 -23.86 26.68 -13.30
C THR A 444 -22.40 27.01 -13.00
N ALA A 445 -21.51 26.06 -13.30
CA ALA A 445 -20.07 26.20 -13.05
C ALA A 445 -19.42 27.20 -14.02
N THR A 446 -18.55 28.07 -13.50
CA THR A 446 -17.72 28.99 -14.31
C THR A 446 -16.26 28.91 -13.89
N ALA A 447 -15.34 29.15 -14.82
CA ALA A 447 -13.90 29.27 -14.55
C ALA A 447 -13.32 30.46 -15.30
N SER A 448 -12.44 31.21 -14.65
CA SER A 448 -11.82 32.42 -15.21
C SER A 448 -10.40 32.61 -14.67
N ASN A 449 -9.62 33.45 -15.35
CA ASN A 449 -8.29 33.86 -14.93
C ASN A 449 -8.01 35.33 -15.30
N THR A 450 -7.00 35.95 -14.69
CA THR A 450 -6.67 37.37 -14.89
C THR A 450 -5.57 37.62 -15.92
N GLY A 451 -5.26 36.66 -16.80
CA GLY A 451 -4.19 36.74 -17.78
C GLY A 451 -4.48 37.64 -18.99
N PRO A 452 -3.52 37.76 -19.94
CA PRO A 452 -2.29 36.97 -20.08
C PRO A 452 -1.19 37.34 -19.08
N TYR A 453 -0.26 36.42 -18.83
CA TYR A 453 0.82 36.56 -17.86
C TYR A 453 2.19 36.57 -18.55
N PHE A 454 3.20 37.17 -17.91
CA PHE A 454 4.60 36.99 -18.26
C PHE A 454 5.28 36.03 -17.28
N GLU A 455 6.41 35.45 -17.67
CA GLU A 455 7.20 34.61 -16.75
C GLU A 455 7.57 35.36 -15.47
N GLY A 456 7.45 34.69 -14.32
CA GLY A 456 7.62 35.24 -12.98
C GLY A 456 6.36 35.84 -12.36
N ALA A 457 5.29 36.08 -13.13
CA ALA A 457 4.02 36.59 -12.59
C ALA A 457 3.26 35.54 -11.75
N THR A 458 2.25 35.97 -11.00
CA THR A 458 1.33 35.06 -10.29
C THR A 458 0.06 34.89 -11.11
N ILE A 459 -0.28 33.65 -11.47
CA ILE A 459 -1.57 33.32 -12.09
C ILE A 459 -2.65 33.29 -11.01
N THR A 460 -3.79 33.93 -11.27
CA THR A 460 -4.97 33.83 -10.40
C THR A 460 -6.11 33.16 -11.17
N LEU A 461 -6.64 32.09 -10.62
CA LEU A 461 -7.80 31.34 -11.11
C LEU A 461 -8.99 31.60 -10.19
N THR A 462 -10.17 31.78 -10.78
CA THR A 462 -11.42 31.98 -10.02
C THR A 462 -12.54 31.14 -10.62
N ALA A 463 -13.23 30.40 -9.76
CA ALA A 463 -14.42 29.61 -10.11
C ALA A 463 -15.67 30.11 -9.38
N SER A 464 -16.83 29.73 -9.90
CA SER A 464 -18.12 29.96 -9.24
C SER A 464 -19.10 28.83 -9.59
N GLY A 465 -20.28 28.85 -8.95
CA GLY A 465 -21.37 27.91 -9.24
C GLY A 465 -21.59 26.82 -8.19
N GLY A 466 -20.77 26.74 -7.14
CA GLY A 466 -20.91 25.70 -6.10
C GLY A 466 -20.28 26.08 -4.76
N THR A 467 -20.21 25.10 -3.87
CA THR A 467 -19.64 25.21 -2.51
C THR A 467 -18.28 24.53 -2.40
N GLU A 468 -17.97 23.58 -3.28
CA GLU A 468 -16.66 22.90 -3.34
C GLU A 468 -16.08 22.97 -4.75
N TYR A 469 -14.75 22.97 -4.83
CA TYR A 469 -14.00 23.19 -6.06
C TYR A 469 -12.84 22.21 -6.11
N ALA A 470 -12.57 21.65 -7.29
CA ALA A 470 -11.41 20.79 -7.54
C ALA A 470 -10.78 21.18 -8.88
N TRP A 471 -9.75 22.00 -8.82
CA TRP A 471 -8.96 22.41 -9.97
C TRP A 471 -7.96 21.35 -10.37
N SER A 472 -7.76 21.23 -11.67
CA SER A 472 -6.66 20.50 -12.30
C SER A 472 -6.10 21.33 -13.45
N GLY A 473 -4.81 21.18 -13.72
CA GLY A 473 -4.16 21.94 -14.79
C GLY A 473 -2.80 21.39 -15.20
N PRO A 474 -2.07 22.14 -16.06
CA PRO A 474 -0.76 21.77 -16.54
C PRO A 474 0.21 21.38 -15.41
N ARG A 475 1.08 20.40 -15.73
CA ARG A 475 2.14 19.89 -14.83
C ARG A 475 1.63 19.34 -13.50
N GLY A 476 0.41 18.82 -13.47
CA GLY A 476 -0.18 18.22 -12.28
C GLY A 476 -0.61 19.25 -11.23
N PHE A 477 -0.85 20.50 -11.64
CA PHE A 477 -1.44 21.50 -10.75
C PHE A 477 -2.79 21.00 -10.22
N THR A 478 -2.99 21.12 -8.91
CA THR A 478 -4.27 20.87 -8.24
C THR A 478 -4.53 21.94 -7.19
N ALA A 479 -5.80 22.29 -6.98
CA ALA A 479 -6.24 23.14 -5.89
C ALA A 479 -7.70 22.84 -5.54
N ASN A 480 -8.09 23.05 -4.28
CA ASN A 480 -9.45 22.76 -3.79
C ASN A 480 -10.22 24.00 -3.33
N THR A 481 -9.77 25.19 -3.73
CA THR A 481 -10.33 26.47 -3.33
C THR A 481 -11.08 27.13 -4.49
N GLN A 482 -12.08 27.96 -4.17
CA GLN A 482 -12.81 28.76 -5.16
C GLN A 482 -11.87 29.66 -5.96
N SER A 483 -10.89 30.26 -5.29
CA SER A 483 -9.82 31.05 -5.90
C SER A 483 -8.47 30.41 -5.60
N ALA A 484 -7.66 30.18 -6.64
CA ALA A 484 -6.33 29.59 -6.54
C ALA A 484 -5.28 30.52 -7.14
N SER A 485 -4.08 30.54 -6.55
CA SER A 485 -2.96 31.36 -7.03
C SER A 485 -1.73 30.51 -7.29
N ILE A 486 -1.08 30.73 -8.44
CA ILE A 486 0.13 30.00 -8.87
C ILE A 486 1.25 31.03 -9.05
N PRO A 487 2.14 31.21 -8.06
CA PRO A 487 3.24 32.15 -8.16
C PRO A 487 4.32 31.66 -9.13
N GLN A 488 5.15 32.59 -9.61
CA GLN A 488 6.31 32.27 -10.46
C GLN A 488 5.94 31.47 -11.72
N ALA A 489 4.91 31.94 -12.43
CA ALA A 489 4.47 31.35 -13.69
C ALA A 489 5.63 31.27 -14.69
N PHE A 490 5.67 30.21 -15.48
CA PHE A 490 6.64 30.07 -16.58
C PHE A 490 5.92 29.56 -17.83
N LYS A 491 6.58 29.48 -19.00
CA LYS A 491 5.91 29.04 -20.24
C LYS A 491 5.12 27.73 -20.11
N GLY A 492 5.64 26.78 -19.33
CA GLY A 492 4.99 25.49 -19.06
C GLY A 492 3.79 25.54 -18.09
N SER A 493 3.48 26.70 -17.52
CA SER A 493 2.24 26.97 -16.78
C SER A 493 1.08 27.36 -17.72
N SER A 494 1.33 27.56 -19.01
CA SER A 494 0.25 27.80 -19.99
C SER A 494 -0.56 26.52 -20.23
N GLY A 495 -1.85 26.66 -20.48
CA GLY A 495 -2.74 25.56 -20.84
C GLY A 495 -4.13 25.71 -20.25
N ILE A 496 -4.92 24.64 -20.39
CA ILE A 496 -6.29 24.58 -19.89
C ILE A 496 -6.27 24.19 -18.41
N TYR A 497 -6.87 25.03 -17.57
CA TYR A 497 -7.19 24.73 -16.19
C TYR A 497 -8.68 24.38 -16.11
N GLU A 498 -8.97 23.16 -15.68
CA GLU A 498 -10.32 22.63 -15.50
C GLU A 498 -10.67 22.64 -14.00
N VAL A 499 -11.88 23.04 -13.65
CA VAL A 499 -12.43 22.92 -12.30
C VAL A 499 -13.67 22.05 -12.31
N ASN A 500 -13.72 21.11 -11.38
CA ASN A 500 -14.93 20.39 -11.00
C ASN A 500 -15.59 21.16 -9.86
N VAL A 501 -16.83 21.63 -10.06
CA VAL A 501 -17.59 22.43 -9.09
C VAL A 501 -18.73 21.58 -8.55
N THR A 502 -18.82 21.46 -7.23
CA THR A 502 -19.90 20.75 -6.53
C THR A 502 -20.78 21.76 -5.80
N ASP A 503 -22.10 21.66 -5.97
CA ASP A 503 -23.06 22.50 -5.24
C ASP A 503 -23.45 21.95 -3.87
N VAL A 504 -24.33 22.68 -3.18
CA VAL A 504 -24.86 22.31 -1.85
C VAL A 504 -25.64 20.99 -1.84
N ASN A 505 -26.14 20.54 -2.99
CA ASN A 505 -26.86 19.28 -3.13
C ASN A 505 -25.96 18.12 -3.60
N GLY A 506 -24.65 18.35 -3.72
CA GLY A 506 -23.69 17.35 -4.18
C GLY A 506 -23.67 17.14 -5.70
N CYS A 507 -24.37 17.97 -6.48
CA CYS A 507 -24.35 17.90 -7.94
C CYS A 507 -23.12 18.59 -8.52
N MET A 508 -22.53 18.00 -9.56
CA MET A 508 -21.26 18.44 -10.12
C MET A 508 -21.38 18.93 -11.56
N ALA A 509 -20.66 19.99 -11.88
CA ALA A 509 -20.42 20.44 -13.24
C ALA A 509 -18.96 20.88 -13.43
N LYS A 510 -18.47 20.77 -14.67
CA LYS A 510 -17.11 21.20 -15.05
C LYS A 510 -17.12 22.57 -15.68
N ALA A 511 -16.08 23.35 -15.42
CA ALA A 511 -15.77 24.58 -16.15
C ALA A 511 -14.27 24.65 -16.47
N MET A 512 -13.89 25.43 -17.48
CA MET A 512 -12.50 25.53 -17.92
C MET A 512 -12.11 26.98 -18.20
N THR A 513 -10.84 27.30 -17.99
CA THR A 513 -10.23 28.56 -18.42
C THR A 513 -8.84 28.30 -19.00
N GLU A 514 -8.50 29.01 -20.08
CA GLU A 514 -7.17 28.90 -20.71
C GLU A 514 -6.24 29.98 -20.16
N VAL A 515 -5.09 29.55 -19.64
CA VAL A 515 -4.03 30.44 -19.16
C VAL A 515 -2.93 30.51 -20.19
N LYS A 516 -2.49 31.73 -20.50
CA LYS A 516 -1.37 32.01 -21.40
C LYS A 516 -0.25 32.73 -20.65
N VAL A 517 0.97 32.18 -20.72
CA VAL A 517 2.20 32.74 -20.15
C VAL A 517 3.24 32.96 -21.23
N ASP A 518 3.62 34.22 -21.44
CA ASP A 518 4.60 34.63 -22.45
C ASP A 518 6.01 34.79 -21.85
N PRO A 519 7.08 34.34 -22.53
CA PRO A 519 8.45 34.42 -22.04
C PRO A 519 8.97 35.85 -21.94
N ILE A 520 9.83 36.11 -20.95
CA ILE A 520 10.66 37.32 -20.95
C ILE A 520 11.86 37.04 -21.86
N LEU A 521 11.84 37.58 -23.09
CA LEU A 521 12.93 37.37 -24.04
C LEU A 521 14.24 38.01 -23.51
N ALA A 522 15.18 37.16 -23.08
CA ALA A 522 16.50 37.57 -22.64
C ALA A 522 17.37 38.03 -23.82
N VAL A 523 18.07 39.15 -23.67
CA VAL A 523 19.15 39.57 -24.59
C VAL A 523 20.45 38.91 -24.15
N GLY A 524 20.99 38.03 -24.99
CA GLY A 524 22.27 37.34 -24.75
C GLY A 524 23.47 38.29 -24.79
N ASN A 525 24.45 38.04 -23.92
CA ASN A 525 25.70 38.79 -23.82
C ASN A 525 26.65 38.33 -24.95
N ARG A 526 26.45 38.81 -26.18
CA ARG A 526 27.36 38.57 -27.31
C ARG A 526 28.25 39.80 -27.48
N GLN A 527 29.55 39.65 -27.23
CA GLN A 527 30.53 40.71 -27.47
C GLN A 527 30.77 40.76 -28.98
N GLU A 528 30.04 41.61 -29.68
CA GLU A 528 30.12 41.77 -31.13
C GLU A 528 31.34 42.64 -31.51
N GLU A 529 32.23 42.15 -32.36
CA GLU A 529 33.54 42.78 -32.67
C GLU A 529 33.47 44.20 -33.26
N TRP A 530 32.29 44.66 -33.65
CA TRP A 530 32.05 45.94 -34.30
C TRP A 530 31.56 47.05 -33.37
N VAL A 531 31.23 46.76 -32.10
CA VAL A 531 30.95 47.79 -31.08
C VAL A 531 31.44 47.36 -29.70
N GLN A 532 32.11 48.27 -29.02
CA GLN A 532 32.66 48.07 -27.69
C GLN A 532 32.07 49.10 -26.73
N VAL A 533 31.59 48.61 -25.59
CA VAL A 533 31.05 49.42 -24.48
C VAL A 533 31.90 49.14 -23.25
N SER A 534 32.67 50.14 -22.80
CA SER A 534 33.65 50.00 -21.72
C SER A 534 33.95 51.34 -21.02
N PRO A 535 34.37 51.36 -19.74
CA PRO A 535 34.54 50.21 -18.86
C PRO A 535 33.18 49.60 -18.49
N ASN A 536 33.18 48.30 -18.18
CA ASN A 536 32.00 47.57 -17.70
C ASN A 536 32.52 46.45 -16.77
N PRO A 537 32.52 46.64 -15.44
CA PRO A 537 31.76 47.68 -14.71
C PRO A 537 32.24 49.13 -14.94
N ALA A 538 31.28 50.07 -14.99
CA ALA A 538 31.50 51.51 -15.13
C ALA A 538 31.32 52.22 -13.79
N LYS A 539 31.99 53.37 -13.57
CA LYS A 539 31.79 54.21 -12.37
C LYS A 539 31.09 55.51 -12.75
N ASP A 540 31.82 56.44 -13.37
CA ASP A 540 31.27 57.76 -13.69
C ASP A 540 30.73 57.89 -15.12
N TYR A 541 31.32 57.15 -16.06
CA TYR A 541 30.97 57.21 -17.48
C TYR A 541 31.17 55.85 -18.16
N VAL A 542 30.48 55.68 -19.29
CA VAL A 542 30.73 54.59 -20.23
C VAL A 542 31.13 55.14 -21.59
N LYS A 543 32.21 54.61 -22.15
CA LYS A 543 32.65 54.89 -23.50
C LYS A 543 32.09 53.85 -24.45
N VAL A 544 31.55 54.30 -25.58
CA VAL A 544 31.07 53.44 -26.65
C VAL A 544 31.87 53.72 -27.91
N THR A 545 32.46 52.70 -28.49
CA THR A 545 33.26 52.78 -29.73
C THR A 545 32.72 51.80 -30.76
N THR A 546 32.64 52.19 -32.03
CA THR A 546 32.21 51.30 -33.11
C THR A 546 33.12 51.39 -34.34
N LYS A 547 33.32 50.24 -34.99
CA LYS A 547 34.03 50.12 -36.28
C LYS A 547 33.12 50.35 -37.49
N LEU A 548 31.81 50.42 -37.28
CA LEU A 548 30.84 50.64 -38.37
C LEU A 548 30.94 52.09 -38.90
N PRO A 549 30.83 52.30 -40.22
CA PRO A 549 30.75 53.64 -40.80
C PRO A 549 29.36 54.26 -40.57
N GLY A 550 29.26 55.57 -40.70
CA GLY A 550 27.98 56.29 -40.60
C GLY A 550 27.52 56.57 -39.16
N GLU A 551 26.27 57.00 -39.04
CA GLU A 551 25.70 57.43 -37.77
C GLU A 551 25.20 56.25 -36.93
N SER A 552 25.54 56.26 -35.65
CA SER A 552 25.18 55.26 -34.66
C SER A 552 24.47 55.91 -33.48
N GLN A 553 23.64 55.16 -32.77
CA GLN A 553 22.97 55.59 -31.54
C GLN A 553 23.17 54.57 -30.43
N ILE A 554 23.36 55.06 -29.21
CA ILE A 554 23.29 54.27 -27.97
C ILE A 554 22.19 54.82 -27.07
N VAL A 555 21.47 53.92 -26.38
CA VAL A 555 20.41 54.22 -25.40
C VAL A 555 20.63 53.36 -24.17
N ILE A 556 20.49 53.90 -22.96
CA ILE A 556 20.61 53.17 -21.68
C ILE A 556 19.27 53.16 -20.95
N PHE A 557 18.92 52.04 -20.34
CA PHE A 557 17.69 51.75 -19.61
C PHE A 557 17.99 51.16 -18.22
N ASN A 558 17.10 51.38 -17.26
CA ASN A 558 17.11 50.63 -15.99
C ASN A 558 16.45 49.23 -16.15
N GLN A 559 16.47 48.41 -15.09
CA GLN A 559 15.90 47.05 -15.10
C GLN A 559 14.37 47.00 -15.35
N ALA A 560 13.66 48.09 -15.06
CA ALA A 560 12.23 48.22 -15.33
C ALA A 560 11.94 48.72 -16.77
N GLY A 561 12.96 48.90 -17.62
CA GLY A 561 12.82 49.32 -19.02
C GLY A 561 12.69 50.83 -19.24
N LYS A 562 12.84 51.67 -18.21
CA LYS A 562 12.80 53.14 -18.33
C LYS A 562 14.09 53.67 -18.96
N LYS A 563 13.98 54.46 -20.03
CA LYS A 563 15.11 55.12 -20.71
C LYS A 563 15.75 56.17 -19.79
N LEU A 564 17.08 56.08 -19.61
CA LEU A 564 17.89 56.94 -18.77
C LEU A 564 18.75 57.92 -19.57
N ALA A 565 19.39 57.44 -20.64
CA ALA A 565 20.29 58.26 -21.44
C ALA A 565 20.29 57.83 -22.92
N SER A 566 20.65 58.74 -23.82
CA SER A 566 20.88 58.42 -25.24
C SER A 566 21.82 59.41 -25.92
N ARG A 567 22.62 58.91 -26.87
CA ARG A 567 23.52 59.69 -27.72
C ARG A 567 23.61 59.13 -29.12
N ILE A 568 23.81 60.02 -30.08
CA ILE A 568 24.08 59.73 -31.49
C ILE A 568 25.54 60.11 -31.78
N PHE A 569 26.28 59.28 -32.51
CA PHE A 569 27.71 59.43 -32.77
C PHE A 569 28.17 58.58 -33.97
N THR A 570 29.32 58.90 -34.57
CA THR A 570 29.80 58.20 -35.78
C THR A 570 30.87 57.15 -35.52
N ARG A 571 31.81 57.39 -34.58
CA ARG A 571 32.88 56.43 -34.25
C ARG A 571 32.99 56.12 -32.76
N GLN A 572 32.96 57.14 -31.92
CA GLN A 572 32.96 56.97 -30.48
C GLN A 572 32.15 58.06 -29.76
N THR A 573 31.69 57.76 -28.55
CA THR A 573 31.06 58.71 -27.64
C THR A 573 31.28 58.29 -26.19
N GLU A 574 31.07 59.22 -25.26
CA GLU A 574 31.08 58.97 -23.83
C GLU A 574 29.76 59.44 -23.22
N LEU A 575 29.17 58.61 -22.37
CA LEU A 575 27.95 58.92 -21.64
C LEU A 575 28.24 58.91 -20.15
N LYS A 576 28.02 60.06 -19.50
CA LYS A 576 28.04 60.15 -18.04
C LYS A 576 26.84 59.41 -17.46
N LEU A 577 27.08 58.56 -16.47
CA LEU A 577 26.06 57.73 -15.85
C LEU A 577 25.61 58.40 -14.55
N ASN A 578 24.60 59.26 -14.62
CA ASN A 578 24.00 59.87 -13.43
C ASN A 578 22.97 58.91 -12.80
N ALA A 579 23.38 57.68 -12.48
CA ALA A 579 22.53 56.66 -11.88
C ALA A 579 23.27 55.95 -10.75
N GLY A 580 22.55 55.49 -9.72
CA GLY A 580 23.14 54.74 -8.60
C GLY A 580 23.65 53.36 -9.03
N SER A 581 24.51 52.76 -8.18
CA SER A 581 25.10 51.43 -8.41
C SER A 581 24.03 50.39 -8.76
N GLY A 582 24.24 49.62 -9.82
CA GLY A 582 23.28 48.62 -10.26
C GLY A 582 23.48 48.11 -11.68
N LEU A 583 22.61 47.18 -12.09
CA LEU A 583 22.61 46.61 -13.44
C LEU A 583 21.67 47.39 -14.36
N PHE A 584 22.20 47.84 -15.50
CA PHE A 584 21.48 48.55 -16.55
C PHE A 584 21.55 47.78 -17.86
N ILE A 585 20.70 48.18 -18.81
CA ILE A 585 20.67 47.62 -20.16
C ILE A 585 20.95 48.75 -21.14
N TYR A 586 21.86 48.54 -22.10
CA TYR A 586 22.02 49.45 -23.23
C TYR A 586 21.54 48.83 -24.53
N LYS A 587 21.15 49.68 -25.48
CA LYS A 587 20.83 49.33 -26.87
C LYS A 587 21.65 50.20 -27.80
N PHE A 588 22.40 49.58 -28.71
CA PHE A 588 23.13 50.23 -29.78
C PHE A 588 22.44 49.99 -31.13
N SER A 589 22.45 50.98 -32.02
CA SER A 589 21.96 50.86 -33.40
C SER A 589 22.80 51.66 -34.40
N ASN A 590 23.10 51.09 -35.57
CA ASN A 590 23.70 51.74 -36.73
C ASN A 590 23.07 51.12 -37.99
N GLY A 591 22.24 51.90 -38.70
CA GLY A 591 21.42 51.38 -39.81
C GLY A 591 20.57 50.17 -39.38
N SER A 592 20.69 49.06 -40.12
CA SER A 592 20.00 47.80 -39.80
C SER A 592 20.67 46.97 -38.69
N LYS A 593 21.90 47.33 -38.26
CA LYS A 593 22.59 46.62 -37.18
C LYS A 593 22.14 47.17 -35.84
N GLN A 594 21.61 46.30 -34.99
CA GLN A 594 21.26 46.63 -33.61
C GLN A 594 21.80 45.57 -32.67
N MET A 595 22.20 45.99 -31.47
CA MET A 595 22.47 45.06 -30.38
C MET A 595 22.02 45.66 -29.06
N SER A 596 21.92 44.82 -28.05
CA SER A 596 21.68 45.26 -26.68
C SER A 596 22.60 44.47 -25.75
N GLY A 597 22.93 45.05 -24.61
CA GLY A 597 23.86 44.45 -23.66
C GLY A 597 23.66 44.97 -22.25
N LYS A 598 24.33 44.31 -21.29
CA LYS A 598 24.31 44.68 -19.89
C LYS A 598 25.41 45.68 -19.58
N LEU A 599 25.11 46.70 -18.77
CA LEU A 599 26.07 47.64 -18.22
C LEU A 599 25.95 47.63 -16.70
N ILE A 600 27.01 47.24 -16.01
CA ILE A 600 27.08 47.28 -14.55
C ILE A 600 27.68 48.63 -14.17
N VAL A 601 27.03 49.34 -13.25
CA VAL A 601 27.55 50.57 -12.65
C VAL A 601 27.85 50.31 -11.19
N GLU A 602 29.07 50.61 -10.76
CA GLU A 602 29.54 50.49 -9.37
C GLU A 602 29.46 51.80 -8.60
#